data_AF-D8MJ72-F1
#
_entry.id   AF-D8MJ72-F1
#
_cell.length_a   1.000
_cell.length_b   1.000
_cell.length_c   1.000
_cell.angle_alpha   90.00
_cell.angle_beta   90.00
_cell.angle_gamma   90.00
#
_symmetry.space_group_name_H-M   'P 1'
#
loop_
_entity.id
_entity.type
_entity.pdbx_description
1 polymer ?
#
loop_
_entity_poly.entity_id
_entity_poly.type
_entity_poly.pdbx_seq_one_letter_code
_entity_poly.pdbx_strand_id
1 'polypeptide(L)'
;TWLRSLMGRYEDFSVITRDSLSFTLKTLGLTFDAAIFERIMDKYVHLDLYPDAKQTLAALKGRKLAILSNGSTEMLNALVRNSGLDAILDATISIDSTRIFKPSPRTYELIEAHLGVRPQEVL
;
A
#
# COMPACT_ATOMS: atom_id res chain seq x y z
N THR A 1 0.55 -11.19 -3.94
CA THR A 1 -0.74 -10.89 -3.28
C THR A 1 -1.82 -11.88 -3.65
N TRP A 2 -2.29 -11.92 -4.90
CA TRP A 2 -3.46 -12.71 -5.32
C TRP A 2 -3.35 -14.21 -5.04
N LEU A 3 -2.24 -14.86 -5.41
CA LEU A 3 -2.04 -16.28 -5.17
C LEU A 3 -2.10 -16.61 -3.66
N ARG A 4 -1.48 -15.78 -2.81
CA ARG A 4 -1.50 -15.95 -1.36
C ARG A 4 -2.91 -15.80 -0.78
N SER A 5 -3.69 -14.83 -1.25
CA SER A 5 -5.10 -14.71 -0.88
C SER A 5 -5.92 -15.93 -1.29
N LEU A 6 -5.79 -16.39 -2.54
CA LEU A 6 -6.56 -17.51 -3.08
C LEU A 6 -6.20 -18.85 -2.41
N MET A 7 -4.94 -19.00 -1.99
CA MET A 7 -4.49 -20.18 -1.24
C MET A 7 -4.81 -20.11 0.26
N GLY A 8 -5.36 -18.99 0.78
CA GLY A 8 -5.56 -18.80 2.21
C GLY A 8 -4.25 -18.72 3.01
N ARG A 9 -3.15 -18.28 2.39
CA ARG A 9 -1.80 -18.21 2.97
C ARG A 9 -1.31 -16.77 3.04
N TYR A 10 -2.07 -15.94 3.75
CA TYR A 10 -1.74 -14.54 3.94
C TYR A 10 -0.37 -14.36 4.58
N GLU A 11 0.42 -13.49 3.99
CA GLU A 11 1.60 -12.83 4.56
C GLU A 11 1.45 -11.35 4.26
N ASP A 12 2.02 -10.49 5.10
CA ASP A 12 1.93 -9.05 4.87
C ASP A 12 2.63 -8.63 3.57
N PHE A 13 2.32 -7.41 3.10
CA PHE A 13 2.84 -6.94 1.82
C PHE A 13 4.36 -6.73 1.83
N SER A 14 4.99 -6.49 2.98
CA SER A 14 6.44 -6.34 3.08
C SER A 14 7.13 -7.66 2.76
N VAL A 15 6.63 -8.76 3.33
CA VAL A 15 7.09 -10.11 3.02
C VAL A 15 6.90 -10.43 1.54
N ILE A 16 5.73 -10.12 0.98
CA ILE A 16 5.45 -10.36 -0.44
C ILE A 16 6.39 -9.58 -1.36
N THR A 17 6.68 -8.32 -1.04
CA THR A 17 7.59 -7.49 -1.82
C THR A 17 9.01 -8.05 -1.77
N ARG A 18 9.47 -8.50 -0.60
CA ARG A 18 10.78 -9.17 -0.45
C ARG A 18 10.85 -10.46 -1.26
N ASP A 19 9.83 -11.32 -1.15
CA ASP A 19 9.75 -12.57 -1.94
C ASP A 19 9.78 -12.29 -3.44
N SER A 20 9.05 -11.27 -3.88
CA SER A 20 8.95 -10.87 -5.29
C SER A 20 10.27 -10.32 -5.82
N LEU A 21 10.97 -9.49 -5.03
CA LEU A 21 12.30 -9.00 -5.38
C LEU A 21 13.31 -10.15 -5.46
N SER A 22 13.33 -11.04 -4.46
CA SER A 22 14.20 -12.22 -4.44
C SER A 22 13.98 -13.12 -5.65
N PHE A 23 12.72 -13.41 -5.98
CA PHE A 23 12.35 -14.16 -7.18
C PHE A 23 12.83 -13.50 -8.46
N THR A 24 12.63 -12.18 -8.59
CA THR A 24 13.01 -11.40 -9.78
C THR A 24 14.52 -11.44 -10.00
N LEU A 25 15.31 -11.16 -8.95
CA LEU A 25 16.77 -11.16 -9.03
C LEU A 25 17.32 -12.55 -9.39
N LYS A 26 16.79 -13.61 -8.78
CA LYS A 26 17.18 -14.99 -9.08
C LYS A 26 16.84 -15.40 -10.52
N THR A 27 15.65 -15.03 -10.99
CA THR A 27 15.21 -15.37 -12.36
C THR A 27 16.08 -14.68 -13.42
N LEU A 28 16.59 -13.49 -13.12
CA LEU A 28 17.51 -12.75 -13.99
C LEU A 28 18.98 -13.19 -13.83
N GLY A 29 19.29 -14.14 -12.93
CA GLY A 29 20.67 -14.56 -12.64
C GLY A 29 21.52 -13.49 -11.97
N LEU A 30 20.90 -12.49 -11.34
CA LEU A 30 21.60 -11.39 -10.68
C LEU A 30 22.01 -11.79 -9.27
N THR A 31 23.30 -11.64 -8.97
CA THR A 31 23.82 -11.74 -7.61
C THR A 31 23.58 -10.44 -6.85
N PHE A 32 23.21 -10.53 -5.58
CA PHE A 32 23.00 -9.38 -4.71
C PHE A 32 23.49 -9.71 -3.31
N ASP A 33 23.97 -8.69 -2.60
CA ASP A 33 24.22 -8.77 -1.17
C ASP A 33 23.02 -8.23 -0.38
N ALA A 34 23.06 -8.40 0.94
CA ALA A 34 22.01 -7.93 1.83
C ALA A 34 21.85 -6.39 1.78
N ALA A 35 22.95 -5.63 1.65
CA ALA A 35 22.90 -4.17 1.67
C ALA A 35 22.19 -3.61 0.43
N ILE A 36 22.47 -4.15 -0.76
CA ILE A 36 21.80 -3.79 -2.00
C ILE A 36 20.32 -4.17 -1.92
N PHE A 37 20.01 -5.37 -1.42
CA PHE A 37 18.64 -5.83 -1.28
C PHE A 37 17.82 -4.91 -0.37
N GLU A 38 18.33 -4.58 0.81
CA GLU A 38 17.67 -3.65 1.74
C GLU A 38 17.54 -2.25 1.14
N ARG A 39 18.54 -1.75 0.40
CA ARG A 39 18.44 -0.45 -0.27
C ARG A 39 17.36 -0.41 -1.35
N ILE A 40 17.13 -1.51 -2.06
CA ILE A 40 16.03 -1.61 -3.03
C ILE A 40 14.69 -1.69 -2.28
N MET A 41 14.62 -2.49 -1.21
CA MET A 41 13.42 -2.60 -0.38
C MET A 41 13.02 -1.26 0.26
N ASP A 42 13.98 -0.47 0.70
CA ASP A 42 13.76 0.86 1.28
C ASP A 42 13.05 1.83 0.31
N LYS A 43 13.20 1.63 -1.00
CA LYS A 43 12.48 2.45 -1.99
C LYS A 43 10.96 2.29 -1.92
N TYR A 44 10.44 1.16 -1.44
CA TYR A 44 8.99 0.98 -1.29
C TYR A 44 8.36 1.91 -0.24
N VAL A 45 9.13 2.39 0.74
CA VAL A 45 8.67 3.39 1.72
C VAL A 45 9.09 4.82 1.37
N HIS A 46 9.77 5.00 0.23
CA HIS A 46 10.22 6.30 -0.30
C HIS A 46 9.85 6.45 -1.78
N LEU A 47 8.71 5.91 -2.20
CA LEU A 47 8.23 6.07 -3.58
C LEU A 47 7.88 7.54 -3.82
N ASP A 48 8.36 8.07 -4.94
CA ASP A 48 8.01 9.40 -5.38
C ASP A 48 6.51 9.48 -5.71
N LEU A 49 5.89 10.60 -5.33
CA LEU A 49 4.55 10.90 -5.78
C LEU A 49 4.57 11.24 -7.28
N TYR A 50 3.46 10.93 -7.96
CA TYR A 50 3.23 11.52 -9.27
C TYR A 50 3.26 13.06 -9.18
N PRO A 51 3.83 13.76 -10.19
CA PRO A 51 4.05 15.21 -10.11
C PRO A 51 2.79 16.04 -9.81
N ASP A 52 1.62 15.56 -10.23
CA ASP A 52 0.32 16.19 -10.08
C ASP A 52 -0.46 15.73 -8.83
N ALA A 53 0.01 14.71 -8.11
CA ALA A 53 -0.76 14.08 -7.02
C ALA A 53 -1.16 15.08 -5.92
N LYS A 54 -0.22 15.91 -5.46
CA LYS A 54 -0.51 16.90 -4.41
C LYS A 54 -1.48 17.98 -4.89
N GLN A 55 -1.33 18.45 -6.13
CA GLN A 55 -2.21 19.44 -6.71
C GLN A 55 -3.64 18.91 -6.85
N THR A 56 -3.78 17.67 -7.34
CA THR A 56 -5.07 17.01 -7.51
C THR A 56 -5.76 16.79 -6.16
N LEU A 57 -5.04 16.29 -5.14
CA LEU A 57 -5.61 16.12 -3.80
C LEU A 57 -6.04 17.46 -3.19
N ALA A 58 -5.25 18.53 -3.39
CA ALA A 58 -5.63 19.86 -2.93
C ALA A 58 -6.89 20.40 -3.63
N ALA A 59 -7.09 20.08 -4.91
CA ALA A 59 -8.31 20.45 -5.65
C ALA A 59 -9.57 19.70 -5.17
N LEU A 60 -9.40 18.56 -4.48
CA LEU A 60 -10.48 17.78 -3.89
C LEU A 60 -10.85 18.22 -2.46
N LYS A 61 -10.29 19.34 -1.97
CA LYS A 61 -10.58 19.90 -0.65
C LYS A 61 -12.09 20.02 -0.41
N GLY A 62 -12.53 19.60 0.78
CA GLY A 62 -13.95 19.54 1.16
C GLY A 62 -14.57 18.16 0.95
N ARG A 63 -13.86 17.22 0.32
CA ARG A 63 -14.12 15.77 0.37
C ARG A 63 -13.26 15.13 1.45
N LYS A 64 -13.69 13.96 1.94
CA LYS A 64 -12.82 13.07 2.72
C LYS A 64 -11.81 12.44 1.77
N LEU A 65 -10.52 12.53 2.07
CA LEU A 65 -9.43 11.97 1.29
C LEU A 65 -8.81 10.82 2.07
N ALA A 66 -8.76 9.63 1.47
CA ALA A 66 -8.16 8.48 2.11
C ALA A 66 -7.41 7.61 1.10
N ILE A 67 -6.42 6.86 1.59
CA ILE A 67 -5.81 5.76 0.85
C ILE A 67 -6.32 4.45 1.44
N LEU A 68 -6.79 3.55 0.58
CA LEU A 68 -6.93 2.12 0.86
C LEU A 68 -5.83 1.38 0.09
N SER A 69 -4.93 0.65 0.76
CA SER A 69 -3.78 0.01 0.10
C SER A 69 -3.51 -1.42 0.56
N ASN A 70 -2.93 -2.21 -0.35
CA ASN A 70 -2.41 -3.54 -0.03
C ASN A 70 -1.18 -3.47 0.89
N GLY A 71 -0.48 -2.33 0.95
CA GLY A 71 0.71 -2.16 1.79
C GLY A 71 0.44 -2.52 3.24
N SER A 72 1.37 -3.20 3.90
CA SER A 72 1.30 -3.47 5.34
C SER A 72 1.19 -2.16 6.13
N THR A 73 0.63 -2.22 7.32
CA THR A 73 0.34 -1.03 8.15
C THR A 73 1.59 -0.15 8.32
N GLU A 74 2.74 -0.74 8.67
CA GLU A 74 3.99 -0.03 8.89
C GLU A 74 4.53 0.58 7.59
N MET A 75 4.55 -0.18 6.50
CA MET A 75 5.06 0.26 5.21
C MET A 75 4.22 1.40 4.63
N LEU A 76 2.89 1.28 4.69
CA LEU A 76 1.98 2.29 4.18
C LEU A 76 2.09 3.58 4.98
N ASN A 77 2.10 3.48 6.31
CA ASN A 77 2.25 4.64 7.18
C ASN A 77 3.60 5.33 6.98
N ALA A 78 4.68 4.57 6.78
CA ALA A 78 5.98 5.14 6.44
C ALA A 78 5.96 5.89 5.11
N LEU A 79 5.40 5.28 4.05
CA LEU A 79 5.29 5.90 2.73
C LEU A 79 4.47 7.19 2.77
N VAL A 80 3.33 7.19 3.45
CA VAL A 80 2.44 8.35 3.57
C VAL A 80 3.14 9.51 4.31
N ARG A 81 3.86 9.22 5.39
CA ARG A 81 4.68 10.23 6.09
C ARG A 81 5.83 10.76 5.22
N ASN A 82 6.59 9.86 4.58
CA ASN A 82 7.76 10.23 3.78
C ASN A 82 7.39 11.05 2.54
N SER A 83 6.17 10.87 2.01
CA SER A 83 5.64 11.66 0.89
C SER A 83 4.97 12.97 1.32
N GLY A 84 4.70 13.15 2.62
CA GLY A 84 3.96 14.28 3.20
C GLY A 84 2.46 14.24 2.90
N LEU A 85 1.92 13.07 2.57
CA LEU A 85 0.49 12.89 2.35
C LEU A 85 -0.30 12.75 3.66
N ASP A 86 0.38 12.46 4.78
CA ASP A 86 -0.21 12.44 6.12
C ASP A 86 -0.84 13.78 6.52
N ALA A 87 -0.30 14.90 6.00
CA ALA A 87 -0.88 16.23 6.19
C ALA A 87 -2.10 16.53 5.31
N ILE A 88 -2.44 15.65 4.36
CA ILE A 88 -3.49 15.86 3.34
C ILE A 88 -4.63 14.84 3.49
N LEU A 89 -4.31 13.59 3.85
CA LEU A 89 -5.28 12.51 3.95
C LEU A 89 -5.96 12.48 5.32
N ASP A 90 -7.29 12.31 5.33
CA ASP A 90 -8.08 12.07 6.54
C ASP A 90 -7.88 10.65 7.09
N ALA A 91 -7.53 9.68 6.22
CA ALA A 91 -7.27 8.30 6.65
C ALA A 91 -6.25 7.57 5.76
N THR A 92 -5.47 6.71 6.41
CA THR A 92 -4.56 5.77 5.76
C THR A 92 -4.94 4.35 6.17
N ILE A 93 -5.47 3.58 5.23
CA ILE A 93 -6.15 2.30 5.50
C ILE A 93 -5.37 1.18 4.82
N SER A 94 -4.74 0.34 5.64
CA SER A 94 -4.13 -0.91 5.19
C SER A 94 -5.17 -2.04 5.19
N ILE A 95 -5.10 -2.94 4.20
CA ILE A 95 -5.89 -4.17 4.19
C ILE A 95 -5.42 -5.21 5.21
N ASP A 96 -4.28 -4.98 5.87
CA ASP A 96 -3.60 -5.98 6.69
C ASP A 96 -4.49 -6.57 7.80
N SER A 97 -5.38 -5.74 8.36
CA SER A 97 -6.41 -6.14 9.33
C SER A 97 -7.40 -7.19 8.81
N THR A 98 -7.62 -7.24 7.49
CA THR A 98 -8.51 -8.22 6.85
C THR A 98 -7.80 -9.50 6.44
N ARG A 99 -6.46 -9.52 6.51
CA ARG A 99 -5.61 -10.64 6.11
C ARG A 99 -5.97 -11.19 4.72
N ILE A 100 -6.39 -10.31 3.81
CA ILE A 100 -6.71 -10.66 2.42
C ILE A 100 -6.42 -9.47 1.52
N PHE A 101 -5.79 -9.71 0.37
CA PHE A 101 -5.49 -8.64 -0.58
C PHE A 101 -6.68 -8.30 -1.48
N LYS A 102 -6.65 -7.08 -2.03
CA LYS A 102 -7.49 -6.70 -3.18
C LYS A 102 -7.31 -7.71 -4.33
N PRO A 103 -8.37 -8.01 -5.11
CA PRO A 103 -9.66 -7.32 -5.16
C PRO A 103 -10.75 -7.94 -4.27
N SER A 104 -10.41 -8.63 -3.18
CA SER A 104 -11.44 -9.16 -2.27
C SER A 104 -12.39 -8.05 -1.76
N PRO A 105 -13.72 -8.22 -1.84
CA PRO A 105 -14.69 -7.23 -1.36
C PRO A 105 -14.46 -6.80 0.09
N ARG A 106 -14.02 -7.74 0.94
CA ARG A 106 -13.69 -7.51 2.36
C ARG A 106 -12.67 -6.39 2.59
N THR A 107 -11.81 -6.14 1.61
CA THR A 107 -10.83 -5.05 1.70
C THR A 107 -11.48 -3.67 1.56
N TYR A 108 -12.55 -3.56 0.79
CA TYR A 108 -13.25 -2.30 0.53
C TYR A 108 -14.24 -1.94 1.64
N GLU A 109 -14.77 -2.93 2.36
CA GLU A 109 -15.58 -2.74 3.58
C GLU A 109 -14.86 -1.89 4.64
N LEU A 110 -13.52 -1.89 4.62
CA LEU A 110 -12.71 -1.04 5.50
C LEU A 110 -12.96 0.45 5.30
N ILE A 111 -13.38 0.89 4.11
CA ILE A 111 -13.62 2.32 3.84
C ILE A 111 -14.77 2.81 4.72
N GLU A 112 -15.89 2.11 4.73
CA GLU A 112 -17.05 2.45 5.55
C GLU A 112 -16.72 2.39 7.04
N ALA A 113 -15.99 1.36 7.48
CA ALA A 113 -15.58 1.21 8.87
C ALA A 113 -14.69 2.36 9.38
N HIS A 114 -13.81 2.93 8.54
CA HIS A 114 -12.90 4.00 8.94
C HIS A 114 -13.47 5.40 8.72
N LEU A 115 -14.24 5.61 7.66
CA LEU A 115 -14.70 6.93 7.25
C LEU A 115 -16.17 7.19 7.54
N GLY A 116 -16.96 6.17 7.89
CA GLY A 116 -18.39 6.30 8.12
C GLY A 116 -19.17 6.79 6.89
N VAL A 117 -18.72 6.40 5.70
CA VAL A 117 -19.35 6.73 4.41
C VAL A 117 -19.76 5.43 3.72
N ARG A 118 -20.91 5.47 3.05
CA ARG A 118 -21.47 4.29 2.35
C ARG A 118 -20.77 4.09 1.00
N PRO A 119 -20.76 2.87 0.43
CA PRO A 119 -20.09 2.60 -0.84
C PRO A 119 -20.49 3.53 -1.99
N GLN A 120 -21.77 3.90 -2.09
CA GLN A 120 -22.28 4.82 -3.11
C GLN A 120 -21.84 6.29 -2.93
N GLU A 121 -21.19 6.63 -1.82
CA GLU A 121 -20.67 7.97 -1.51
C GLU A 121 -19.16 8.08 -1.76
N VAL A 122 -18.52 6.98 -2.18
CA VAL A 122 -17.08 6.88 -2.42
C VAL A 122 -16.82 6.91 -3.94
N LEU A 123 -15.81 7.69 -4.35
CA LEU A 123 -15.26 7.69 -5.70
C LEU A 123 -13.94 6.91 -5.74
#